data_AF-A0A523S9K5-F1
#
_entry.id   AF-A0A523S9K5-F1
#
_cell.length_a   1.000
_cell.length_b   1.000
_cell.length_c   1.000
_cell.angle_alpha   90.00
_cell.angle_beta   90.00
_cell.angle_gamma   90.00
#
_symmetry.space_group_name_H-M   'P 1'
#
loop_
_entity.id
_entity.type
_entity.pdbx_description
1 polymer ?
#
loop_
_entity_poly.entity_id
_entity_poly.type
_entity_poly.pdbx_seq_one_letter_code
_entity_poly.pdbx_strand_id
1 'polypeptide(L)' 'MDHAFVGGVKGTEITERFIQQAVRHLQRGGSVFVVSSSLANIKDLKNVMVNCGLHIEIVESSSIFFEKIQVLKGIQQ' A
#
# COMPACT_ATOMS: atom_id res chain seq x y z
N MET A 1 -8.52 13.73 -15.93
CA MET A 1 -7.71 12.49 -15.88
C MET A 1 -6.76 12.50 -14.68
N ASP A 2 -6.20 13.65 -14.33
CA ASP A 2 -5.18 13.79 -13.28
C ASP A 2 -5.65 13.35 -11.87
N HIS A 3 -6.95 13.47 -11.56
CA HIS A 3 -7.49 13.07 -10.25
C HIS A 3 -7.41 11.56 -9.95
N ALA A 4 -7.23 10.71 -10.97
CA ALA A 4 -7.09 9.26 -10.76
C ALA A 4 -5.69 8.84 -10.31
N PHE A 5 -4.69 9.71 -10.46
CA PHE A 5 -3.27 9.37 -10.25
C PHE A 5 -2.59 10.20 -9.15
N VAL A 6 -3.21 11.31 -8.71
CA VAL A 6 -2.62 12.17 -7.67
C VAL A 6 -2.82 11.55 -6.28
N GLY A 7 -1.80 10.89 -5.76
CA GLY A 7 -1.77 10.30 -4.42
C GLY A 7 -1.44 11.29 -3.29
N GLY A 8 -1.02 12.51 -3.64
CA GLY A 8 -0.51 13.54 -2.73
C GLY A 8 0.89 14.02 -3.15
N VAL A 9 1.58 14.74 -2.27
CA VAL A 9 2.95 15.24 -2.48
C VAL A 9 3.96 14.09 -2.56
N LYS A 10 3.79 13.06 -1.73
CA LYS A 10 4.62 11.85 -1.71
C LYS A 10 4.09 10.76 -2.65
N GLY A 11 2.84 10.87 -3.08
CA GLY A 11 2.14 9.90 -3.92
C GLY A 11 1.54 8.73 -3.14
N THR A 12 1.61 8.72 -1.80
CA THR A 12 1.13 7.63 -0.94
C THR A 12 0.05 8.06 0.05
N GLU A 13 -0.21 9.36 0.22
CA GLU A 13 -1.03 9.90 1.30
C GLU A 13 -2.51 9.47 1.23
N ILE A 14 -3.06 9.29 0.03
CA ILE A 14 -4.41 8.71 -0.12
C ILE A 14 -4.41 7.24 0.31
N THR A 15 -3.42 6.47 -0.12
CA THR A 15 -3.29 5.05 0.19
C THR A 15 -3.07 4.81 1.69
N GLU A 16 -2.23 5.63 2.34
CA GLU A 16 -2.00 5.58 3.78
C GLU A 16 -3.29 5.80 4.58
N ARG A 17 -4.07 6.83 4.21
CA ARG A 17 -5.38 7.10 4.81
C ARG A 17 -6.36 5.96 4.59
N PHE A 18 -6.38 5.39 3.38
CA PHE A 18 -7.20 4.22 3.08
C PHE A 18 -6.84 3.02 3.97
N ILE A 19 -5.55 2.71 4.16
CA ILE A 19 -5.12 1.59 5.01
C ILE A 19 -5.59 1.78 6.46
N GLN A 20 -5.43 2.99 7.01
CA GLN A 20 -5.84 3.33 8.38
C GLN A 20 -7.35 3.17 8.61
N GLN A 21 -8.15 3.33 7.56
CA GLN A 21 -9.60 3.12 7.59
C GLN A 21 -9.93 1.63 7.37
N ALA A 22 -9.36 1.02 6.33
CA ALA A 22 -9.62 -0.36 5.92
C ALA A 22 -9.31 -1.37 7.02
N VAL A 23 -8.21 -1.18 7.77
CA VAL A 23 -7.80 -2.09 8.85
C VAL A 23 -8.88 -2.28 9.91
N ARG A 24 -9.69 -1.24 10.17
CA ARG A 24 -10.80 -1.28 11.16
C ARG A 24 -11.95 -2.18 10.73
N HIS A 25 -11.98 -2.55 9.44
CA HIS A 25 -12.99 -3.42 8.85
C HIS A 25 -12.46 -4.84 8.59
N LEU A 26 -11.16 -5.09 8.83
CA LEU A 26 -10.58 -6.41 8.68
C LEU A 26 -10.82 -7.26 9.93
N GLN A 27 -11.39 -8.45 9.73
CA GLN A 27 -11.39 -9.49 10.76
C GLN A 27 -10.01 -10.14 10.84
N ARG A 28 -9.75 -10.90 11.92
CA ARG A 28 -8.53 -11.70 12.05
C ARG A 28 -8.33 -12.62 10.85
N GLY A 29 -7.15 -12.58 10.24
CA GLY A 29 -6.83 -13.29 8.99
C GLY A 29 -7.33 -12.59 7.72
N GLY A 30 -8.12 -11.52 7.84
CA GLY A 30 -8.50 -10.64 6.74
C GLY A 30 -7.29 -9.91 6.16
N SER A 31 -7.38 -9.50 4.90
CA SER A 31 -6.24 -8.87 4.22
C SER A 31 -6.64 -7.71 3.32
N VAL A 32 -5.69 -6.79 3.14
CA VAL A 32 -5.76 -5.67 2.20
C VAL A 32 -4.63 -5.80 1.19
N PHE A 33 -4.93 -5.53 -0.08
CA PHE A 33 -3.96 -5.55 -1.17
C PHE A 33 -3.75 -4.14 -1.69
N VAL A 34 -2.49 -3.75 -1.84
CA VAL A 34 -2.10 -2.40 -2.26
C VAL A 34 -1.09 -2.52 -3.39
N VAL A 35 -1.42 -1.93 -4.54
CA VAL A 35 -0.50 -1.78 -5.66
C VAL A 35 0.30 -0.49 -5.46
N SER A 36 1.62 -0.57 -5.59
CA SER A 36 2.51 0.57 -5.43
C SER A 36 3.67 0.53 -6.44
N SER A 37 4.08 1.70 -6.90
CA SER A 37 5.24 1.89 -7.75
C SER A 37 6.51 2.13 -6.91
N SER A 38 7.66 1.71 -7.40
CA SER A 38 8.97 2.08 -6.85
C SER A 38 9.27 3.57 -6.92
N LEU A 39 8.53 4.34 -7.73
CA LEU A 39 8.62 5.80 -7.77
C LEU A 39 7.90 6.46 -6.59
N ALA A 40 6.95 5.75 -5.97
CA ALA A 40 6.29 6.21 -4.76
C ALA A 40 7.14 5.91 -3.52
N ASN A 41 6.89 6.62 -2.42
CA ASN A 41 7.59 6.36 -1.16
C ASN A 41 7.04 5.09 -0.46
N ILE A 42 7.39 3.93 -1.01
CA ILE A 42 6.93 2.61 -0.53
C ILE A 42 7.40 2.31 0.90
N LYS A 43 8.48 2.94 1.35
CA LYS A 43 9.00 2.76 2.71
C LYS A 43 8.05 3.36 3.75
N ASP A 44 7.58 4.58 3.52
CA ASP A 44 6.59 5.23 4.38
C ASP A 44 5.28 4.42 4.41
N LEU A 45 4.82 3.95 3.24
CA LEU A 45 3.62 3.11 3.13
C LEU A 45 3.72 1.81 3.94
N LYS A 46 4.85 1.09 3.83
CA LYS A 46 5.10 -0.13 4.62
C LYS A 46 5.11 0.17 6.12
N ASN A 47 5.74 1.27 6.55
CA ASN A 47 5.75 1.67 7.95
C ASN A 47 4.33 1.94 8.46
N VAL A 48 3.48 2.61 7.67
CA VAL A 48 2.07 2.83 8.04
C VAL A 48 1.32 1.52 8.20
N MET A 49 1.50 0.56 7.28
CA MET A 49 0.88 -0.77 7.37
C MET A 49 1.33 -1.53 8.64
N VAL A 50 2.63 -1.54 8.95
CA VAL A 50 3.16 -2.17 10.18
C VAL A 50 2.59 -1.49 11.43
N ASN A 51 2.55 -0.16 11.46
CA ASN A 51 2.01 0.61 12.59
C ASN A 51 0.51 0.40 12.78
N CYS A 52 -0.21 -0.04 11.73
CA CYS A 52 -1.60 -0.45 11.80
C CYS A 52 -1.77 -1.91 12.28
N GLY A 53 -0.70 -2.62 12.60
CA GLY A 53 -0.73 -4.01 13.08
C GLY A 53 -0.84 -5.06 11.96
N LEU A 54 -0.58 -4.67 10.71
CA LEU A 54 -0.61 -5.60 9.58
C LEU A 54 0.74 -6.32 9.42
N HIS A 55 0.71 -7.63 9.19
CA HIS A 55 1.83 -8.36 8.63
C HIS A 55 1.92 -8.11 7.13
N ILE A 56 3.09 -7.79 6.59
CA ILE A 56 3.25 -7.37 5.19
C ILE A 56 4.03 -8.41 4.39
N GLU A 57 3.46 -8.80 3.25
CA GLU A 57 4.10 -9.67 2.25
C GLU A 57 4.12 -8.95 0.89
N ILE A 58 5.17 -9.15 0.08
CA ILE A 58 5.14 -8.79 -1.33
C ILE A 58 4.63 -10.02 -2.08
N VAL A 59 3.43 -9.94 -2.65
CA VAL A 59 2.81 -11.09 -3.33
C VAL A 59 3.18 -11.20 -4.80
N GLU A 60 3.47 -10.07 -5.45
CA GLU A 60 3.98 -10.05 -6.82
C GLU A 60 4.74 -8.74 -7.10
N SER A 61 5.65 -8.78 -8.06
CA SER A 61 6.28 -7.57 -8.57
C SER A 61 6.66 -7.68 -10.04
N SER A 62 6.37 -6.64 -10.81
CA SER A 62 6.74 -6.54 -12.21
C SER A 62 7.61 -5.30 -12.44
N SER A 63 8.71 -5.49 -13.16
CA SER A 63 9.53 -4.39 -13.65
C SER A 63 9.03 -3.97 -15.03
N ILE A 64 8.66 -2.70 -15.16
CA ILE A 64 8.38 -2.04 -16.43
C ILE A 64 9.44 -0.96 -16.67
N PHE A 65 9.60 -0.50 -17.92
CA PHE A 65 10.76 0.26 -18.40
C PHE A 65 11.40 1.25 -17.40
N PHE A 66 10.61 2.05 -16.68
CA PHE A 66 11.10 3.09 -15.77
C PHE A 66 10.70 2.89 -14.29
N GLU A 67 9.94 1.84 -13.96
CA GLU A 67 9.45 1.62 -12.60
C GLU A 67 9.22 0.14 -12.28
N LYS A 68 9.25 -0.19 -11.00
CA LYS A 68 8.84 -1.50 -10.49
C LYS A 68 7.49 -1.36 -9.81
N ILE A 69 6.48 -2.02 -10.36
CA ILE A 69 5.16 -2.13 -9.72
C ILE A 69 5.18 -3.35 -8.80
N GLN A 70 4.69 -3.18 -7.57
CA GLN A 70 4.63 -4.22 -6.55
C GLN A 70 3.24 -4.30 -5.96
N VAL A 71 2.82 -5.50 -5.59
CA VAL A 71 1.62 -5.74 -4.82
C VAL A 71 2.00 -6.11 -3.40
N LEU A 72 1.61 -5.27 -2.45
CA LEU A 72 1.74 -5.51 -1.02
C LEU A 72 0.45 -6.14 -0.50
N LYS A 73 0.56 -7.19 0.29
CA LYS A 73 -0.53 -7.79 1.05
C LYS A 73 -0.31 -7.50 2.52
N GLY A 74 -1.25 -6.78 3.14
CA GLY A 74 -1.31 -6.57 4.59
C GLY A 74 -2.31 -7.53 5.21
N ILE A 75 -1.89 -8.32 6.19
CA ILE A 75 -2.72 -9.33 6.87
C ILE A 75 -2.99 -8.87 8.30
N GLN A 76 -4.26 -8.82 8.68
CA GLN A 76 -4.69 -8.53 10.04
C GLN A 76 -4.41 -9.75 10.92
N GLN A 77 -3.53 -9.59 11.90
CA GLN A 77 -3.22 -10.63 12.89
C GLN A 77 -4.24 -10.67 14.01
#